data_AF-A0A521RSX9-F1
#
_entry.id   AF-A0A521RSX9-F1
#
_cell.length_a   1.000
_cell.length_b   1.000
_cell.length_c   1.000
_cell.angle_alpha   90.00
_cell.angle_beta   90.00
_cell.angle_gamma   90.00
#
_symmetry.space_group_name_H-M   'P 1'
#
loop_
_entity.id
_entity.type
_entity.pdbx_description
1 polymer ?
#
loop_
_entity_poly.entity_id
_entity_poly.type
_entity_poly.pdbx_seq_one_letter_code
_entity_poly.pdbx_strand_id
1 'polypeptide(L)'
;MAGDKAGAIATLREALQTANAINIASIKQSALERIAIAQANAGDFKGALQTANSIGNIHQKTTALRAIASAQAGSGDVKGALAWALNESLPFVKSYALLGVAEGVLGLKPRELISSLS
;
A
#
# COMPACT_ATOMS: atom_id res chain seq x y z
N MET A 1 -9.38 6.27 -18.74
CA MET A 1 -10.78 6.36 -18.26
C MET A 1 -10.77 6.78 -16.79
N ALA A 2 -11.22 7.99 -16.47
CA ALA A 2 -11.32 8.45 -15.07
C ALA A 2 -12.44 7.75 -14.28
N GLY A 3 -13.40 7.12 -14.98
CA GLY A 3 -14.54 6.40 -14.37
C GLY A 3 -14.19 5.08 -13.68
N ASP A 4 -13.15 4.37 -14.13
CA ASP A 4 -12.76 3.08 -13.55
C ASP A 4 -12.09 3.26 -12.17
N LYS A 5 -11.21 4.27 -12.05
CA LYS A 5 -10.53 4.61 -10.78
C LYS A 5 -11.50 5.11 -9.72
N ALA A 6 -12.44 5.99 -10.09
CA ALA A 6 -13.43 6.51 -9.17
C ALA A 6 -14.40 5.41 -8.68
N GLY A 7 -14.84 4.53 -9.59
CA GLY A 7 -15.64 3.36 -9.25
C GLY A 7 -14.90 2.40 -8.31
N ALA A 8 -13.64 2.08 -8.62
CA ALA A 8 -12.80 1.23 -7.76
C ALA A 8 -12.64 1.81 -6.35
N ILE A 9 -12.42 3.12 -6.23
CA ILE A 9 -12.30 3.79 -4.92
C ILE A 9 -13.61 3.70 -4.12
N ALA A 10 -14.77 3.88 -4.77
CA ALA A 10 -16.07 3.75 -4.11
C ALA A 10 -16.29 2.32 -3.59
N THR A 11 -16.06 1.31 -4.43
CA THR A 11 -16.16 -0.11 -4.05
C THR A 11 -15.21 -0.46 -2.90
N LEU A 12 -13.97 0.07 -2.90
CA LEU A 12 -13.01 -0.17 -1.84
C LEU A 12 -13.43 0.46 -0.50
N ARG A 13 -14.14 1.59 -0.53
CA ARG A 13 -14.70 2.19 0.67
C ARG A 13 -15.79 1.32 1.30
N GLU A 14 -16.67 0.76 0.48
CA GLU A 14 -17.72 -0.18 0.94
C GLU A 14 -17.11 -1.48 1.47
N ALA A 15 -16.09 -2.01 0.79
CA ALA A 15 -15.34 -3.17 1.26
C ALA A 15 -14.68 -2.91 2.63
N LEU A 16 -14.12 -1.71 2.84
CA LEU A 16 -13.54 -1.32 4.13
C LEU A 16 -14.58 -1.22 5.25
N GLN A 17 -15.76 -0.69 4.96
CA GLN A 17 -16.86 -0.66 5.93
C GLN A 17 -17.29 -2.08 6.32
N THR A 18 -17.45 -2.95 5.32
CA THR A 18 -17.82 -4.35 5.52
C THR A 18 -16.76 -5.10 6.34
N ALA A 19 -15.48 -4.93 5.99
CA ALA A 19 -14.37 -5.55 6.71
C ALA A 19 -14.30 -5.10 8.17
N ASN A 20 -14.62 -3.82 8.44
CA ASN A 20 -14.62 -3.30 9.80
C ASN A 20 -15.72 -3.88 10.69
N ALA A 21 -16.84 -4.31 10.10
CA ALA A 21 -17.95 -4.98 10.79
C ALA A 21 -17.71 -6.47 11.07
N ILE A 22 -16.60 -7.05 10.59
CA ILE A 22 -16.25 -8.46 10.85
C ILE A 22 -15.79 -8.63 12.30
N ASN A 23 -16.50 -9.47 13.06
CA ASN A 23 -16.17 -9.77 14.47
C ASN A 23 -15.07 -10.81 14.65
N ILE A 24 -14.75 -11.58 13.61
CA ILE A 24 -13.67 -12.58 13.64
C ILE A 24 -12.36 -11.87 13.33
N ALA A 25 -11.51 -11.70 14.34
CA ALA A 25 -10.28 -10.91 14.23
C ALA A 25 -9.38 -11.35 13.06
N SER A 26 -9.10 -12.64 12.90
CA SER A 26 -8.25 -13.16 11.82
C SER A 26 -8.78 -12.84 10.42
N ILE A 27 -10.09 -12.99 10.21
CA ILE A 27 -10.75 -12.65 8.94
C ILE A 27 -10.70 -11.14 8.69
N LYS A 28 -10.98 -10.33 9.73
CA LYS A 28 -10.87 -8.87 9.64
C LYS A 28 -9.47 -8.44 9.24
N GLN A 29 -8.42 -8.96 9.88
CA GLN A 29 -7.03 -8.61 9.55
C GLN A 29 -6.68 -8.96 8.10
N SER A 30 -7.07 -10.15 7.62
CA SER A 30 -6.85 -10.57 6.23
C SER A 30 -7.64 -9.71 5.23
N ALA A 31 -8.86 -9.32 5.56
CA ALA A 31 -9.65 -8.42 4.73
C ALA A 31 -9.00 -7.03 4.61
N LEU A 32 -8.55 -6.46 5.74
CA LEU A 32 -7.86 -5.17 5.78
C LEU A 32 -6.56 -5.19 4.97
N GLU A 33 -5.78 -6.28 5.04
CA GLU A 33 -4.58 -6.48 4.22
C GLU A 33 -4.92 -6.37 2.72
N ARG A 34 -5.90 -7.14 2.26
CA ARG A 34 -6.30 -7.16 0.83
C ARG A 34 -6.85 -5.82 0.36
N ILE A 35 -7.61 -5.13 1.22
CA ILE A 35 -8.16 -3.81 0.91
C ILE A 35 -7.04 -2.77 0.80
N ALA A 36 -6.07 -2.77 1.72
CA ALA A 36 -4.94 -1.86 1.67
C ALA A 36 -4.13 -2.03 0.37
N ILE A 37 -3.88 -3.28 -0.04
CA ILE A 37 -3.21 -3.60 -1.31
C ILE A 37 -4.01 -3.06 -2.50
N ALA A 38 -5.32 -3.29 -2.52
CA ALA A 38 -6.18 -2.83 -3.61
C ALA A 38 -6.29 -1.30 -3.67
N GLN A 39 -6.33 -0.61 -2.54
CA GLN A 39 -6.26 0.86 -2.46
C GLN A 39 -4.96 1.38 -3.09
N ALA A 40 -3.82 0.76 -2.79
CA ALA A 40 -2.54 1.15 -3.37
C ALA A 40 -2.48 0.91 -4.88
N ASN A 41 -2.98 -0.23 -5.37
CA ASN A 41 -3.08 -0.50 -6.81
C ASN A 41 -4.02 0.48 -7.53
N ALA A 42 -5.05 0.98 -6.83
CA ALA A 42 -5.90 2.06 -7.31
C ALA A 42 -5.27 3.46 -7.13
N GLY A 43 -4.03 3.57 -6.65
CA GLY A 43 -3.31 4.82 -6.45
C GLY A 43 -3.76 5.64 -5.25
N ASP A 44 -4.57 5.08 -4.34
CA ASP A 44 -4.93 5.68 -3.05
C ASP A 44 -3.91 5.25 -1.98
N PHE A 45 -2.67 5.73 -2.10
CA PHE A 45 -1.59 5.37 -1.17
C PHE A 45 -1.85 5.83 0.26
N LYS A 46 -2.49 7.00 0.42
CA LYS A 46 -2.84 7.53 1.75
C LYS A 46 -3.88 6.65 2.43
N GLY A 47 -4.96 6.29 1.73
CA GLY A 47 -5.97 5.37 2.25
C GLY A 47 -5.40 3.98 2.53
N ALA A 48 -4.54 3.48 1.63
CA ALA A 48 -3.86 2.20 1.81
C ALA A 48 -3.00 2.16 3.09
N LEU A 49 -2.19 3.19 3.34
CA LEU A 49 -1.37 3.30 4.55
C LEU A 49 -2.24 3.38 5.81
N GLN A 50 -3.37 4.10 5.77
CA GLN A 50 -4.31 4.16 6.89
C GLN A 50 -4.90 2.77 7.19
N THR A 51 -5.37 2.06 6.16
CA THR A 51 -5.91 0.71 6.29
C THR A 51 -4.85 -0.26 6.81
N ALA A 52 -3.64 -0.26 6.24
CA ALA A 52 -2.55 -1.13 6.69
C ALA A 52 -2.14 -0.88 8.15
N ASN A 53 -2.16 0.39 8.59
CA ASN A 53 -1.87 0.73 9.99
C ASN A 53 -2.95 0.30 10.98
N SER A 54 -4.19 0.06 10.52
CA SER A 54 -5.25 -0.52 11.35
C SER A 54 -5.12 -2.04 11.55
N ILE A 55 -4.19 -2.68 10.83
CA ILE A 55 -3.93 -4.12 10.95
C ILE A 55 -3.10 -4.37 12.23
N GLY A 56 -3.70 -5.08 13.18
CA GLY A 56 -3.06 -5.43 14.44
C GLY A 56 -2.11 -6.63 14.34
N ASN A 57 -2.30 -7.51 13.35
CA ASN A 57 -1.35 -8.60 13.12
C ASN A 57 -0.14 -8.11 12.32
N ILE A 58 1.05 -8.26 12.90
CA ILE A 58 2.29 -7.72 12.34
C ILE A 58 2.66 -8.33 10.97
N HIS A 59 2.37 -9.61 10.74
CA HIS A 59 2.68 -10.26 9.47
C HIS A 59 1.81 -9.69 8.35
N GLN A 60 0.48 -9.63 8.54
CA GLN A 60 -0.42 -9.02 7.55
C GLN A 60 -0.12 -7.53 7.35
N LYS A 61 0.16 -6.78 8.42
CA LYS A 61 0.57 -5.37 8.33
C LYS A 61 1.81 -5.20 7.47
N THR A 62 2.82 -6.04 7.68
CA THR A 62 4.10 -5.96 6.95
C THR A 62 3.93 -6.32 5.48
N THR A 63 3.15 -7.37 5.17
CA THR A 63 2.81 -7.73 3.79
C THR A 63 2.09 -6.58 3.07
N ALA A 64 1.09 -5.97 3.72
CA ALA A 64 0.38 -4.83 3.16
C ALA A 64 1.32 -3.64 2.90
N LEU A 65 2.15 -3.25 3.88
CA LEU A 65 3.06 -2.11 3.74
C LEU A 65 4.12 -2.32 2.65
N ARG A 66 4.67 -3.53 2.51
CA ARG A 66 5.57 -3.86 1.40
C ARG A 66 4.89 -3.68 0.04
N ALA A 67 3.66 -4.21 -0.11
CA ALA A 67 2.90 -4.09 -1.34
C ALA A 67 2.55 -2.63 -1.66
N ILE A 68 2.20 -1.82 -0.64
CA ILE A 68 1.94 -0.38 -0.80
C ILE A 68 3.18 0.34 -1.31
N ALA A 69 4.34 0.10 -0.70
CA ALA A 69 5.60 0.69 -1.12
C ALA A 69 5.95 0.34 -2.58
N SER A 70 5.75 -0.93 -2.94
CA SER A 70 5.96 -1.42 -4.31
C SER A 70 5.03 -0.75 -5.31
N ALA A 71 3.73 -0.69 -5.02
CA ALA A 71 2.75 -0.04 -5.89
C ALA A 71 3.03 1.47 -6.05
N GLN A 72 3.39 2.15 -4.95
CA GLN A 72 3.69 3.58 -4.99
C GLN A 72 4.95 3.88 -5.79
N ALA A 73 6.05 3.17 -5.53
CA ALA A 73 7.28 3.33 -6.28
C ALA A 73 7.10 2.94 -7.76
N GLY A 74 6.42 1.82 -8.04
CA GLY A 74 6.13 1.36 -9.40
C GLY A 74 5.18 2.28 -10.19
N SER A 75 4.42 3.15 -9.50
CA SER A 75 3.64 4.20 -10.16
C SER A 75 4.46 5.45 -10.54
N GLY A 76 5.76 5.45 -10.21
CA GLY A 76 6.68 6.57 -10.43
C GLY A 76 6.84 7.49 -9.22
N ASP A 77 6.09 7.29 -8.13
CA ASP A 77 6.24 8.05 -6.88
C ASP A 77 7.26 7.40 -5.93
N VAL A 78 8.50 7.27 -6.40
CA VAL A 78 9.59 6.65 -5.63
C VAL A 78 9.94 7.48 -4.40
N LYS A 79 9.97 8.81 -4.53
CA LYS A 79 10.26 9.74 -3.42
C LYS A 79 9.19 9.65 -2.32
N GLY A 80 7.91 9.62 -2.69
CA GLY A 80 6.82 9.45 -1.74
C GLY A 80 6.91 8.12 -1.00
N ALA A 81 7.20 7.02 -1.72
CA ALA A 81 7.37 5.71 -1.13
C ALA A 81 8.55 5.65 -0.13
N LEU A 82 9.70 6.23 -0.50
CA LEU A 82 10.87 6.32 0.39
C LEU A 82 10.60 7.16 1.63
N ALA A 83 9.90 8.29 1.48
CA ALA A 83 9.68 9.24 2.57
C ALA A 83 9.00 8.60 3.78
N TRP A 84 7.91 7.84 3.56
CA TRP A 84 7.23 7.17 4.67
C TRP A 84 7.94 5.89 5.10
N ALA A 85 8.53 5.12 4.17
CA ALA A 85 9.24 3.88 4.50
C ALA A 85 10.45 4.16 5.40
N LEU A 86 11.18 5.25 5.16
CA LEU A 86 12.33 5.64 5.99
C LEU A 86 11.93 6.17 7.36
N ASN A 87 10.73 6.73 7.48
CA ASN A 87 10.17 7.26 8.72
C ASN A 87 9.51 6.17 9.60
N GLU A 88 9.36 4.95 9.09
CA GLU A 88 8.89 3.81 9.89
C GLU A 88 9.89 3.50 11.01
N SER A 89 9.38 3.40 12.24
CA SER A 89 10.20 3.25 13.43
C SER A 89 10.55 1.80 13.73
N LEU A 90 9.67 0.86 13.33
CA LEU A 90 9.92 -0.57 13.53
C LEU A 90 10.91 -1.10 12.49
N PRO A 91 12.11 -1.58 12.88
CA PRO A 91 13.15 -2.00 11.92
C PRO A 91 12.68 -3.10 10.96
N PHE A 92 11.84 -4.01 11.45
CA PHE A 92 11.26 -5.09 10.64
C PHE A 92 10.34 -4.54 9.55
N VAL A 93 9.40 -3.67 9.91
CA VAL A 93 8.46 -3.05 8.96
C VAL A 93 9.21 -2.16 7.97
N LYS A 94 10.16 -1.35 8.45
CA LYS A 94 11.03 -0.50 7.65
C LYS A 94 11.77 -1.30 6.56
N SER A 95 12.37 -2.43 6.93
CA SER A 95 13.10 -3.29 5.99
C SER A 95 12.20 -3.80 4.86
N TYR A 96 10.98 -4.24 5.19
CA TYR A 96 10.02 -4.74 4.20
C TYR A 96 9.40 -3.63 3.34
N ALA A 97 9.16 -2.45 3.91
CA ALA A 97 8.73 -1.29 3.15
C ALA A 97 9.81 -0.89 2.13
N LEU A 98 11.07 -0.81 2.54
CA LEU A 98 12.20 -0.52 1.65
C LEU A 98 12.41 -1.60 0.57
N LEU A 99 12.21 -2.88 0.92
CA LEU A 99 12.17 -3.96 -0.06
C LEU A 99 11.06 -3.73 -1.09
N GLY A 100 9.87 -3.35 -0.63
CA GLY A 100 8.76 -2.98 -1.51
C GLY A 100 9.12 -1.83 -2.45
N VAL A 101 9.75 -0.76 -1.94
CA VAL A 101 10.26 0.34 -2.79
C VAL A 101 11.19 -0.20 -3.87
N ALA A 102 12.17 -1.03 -3.51
CA ALA A 102 13.11 -1.62 -4.46
C ALA A 102 12.39 -2.45 -5.54
N GLU A 103 11.39 -3.25 -5.14
CA GLU A 103 10.56 -4.04 -6.07
C GLU A 103 9.78 -3.15 -7.04
N GLY A 104 9.19 -2.06 -6.55
CA GLY A 104 8.50 -1.10 -7.41
C GLY A 104 9.45 -0.41 -8.40
N VAL A 105 10.64 -0.02 -7.94
CA VAL A 105 11.69 0.59 -8.78
C VAL A 105 12.16 -0.36 -9.88
N LEU A 106 12.34 -1.65 -9.58
CA LEU A 106 12.74 -2.66 -10.58
C LEU A 106 11.71 -2.83 -11.70
N GLY A 107 10.45 -2.49 -11.44
CA GLY A 107 9.38 -2.48 -12.45
C GLY A 107 9.40 -1.25 -13.38
N LEU A 108 10.15 -0.19 -13.05
CA LEU A 108 10.20 1.04 -13.84
C LEU A 108 11.17 0.91 -15.02
N LYS A 109 10.83 1.54 -16.15
CA LYS A 109 11.79 1.73 -17.24
C LYS A 109 12.85 2.78 -16.84
N PRO A 110 14.06 2.74 -17.41
CA PRO A 110 15.14 3.68 -17.06
C PRO A 110 14.74 5.17 -17.11
N ARG A 111 13.91 5.57 -18.09
CA ARG A 111 13.43 6.96 -18.20
C ARG A 111 12.47 7.35 -17.07
N GLU A 112 11.59 6.44 -16.69
CA GLU A 112 10.61 6.64 -15.61
C GLU A 112 11.33 6.74 -14.25
N LEU A 113 12.33 5.89 -14.03
CA LEU A 113 13.19 5.95 -12.84
C LEU A 113 13.91 7.31 -12.73
N ILE A 114 14.59 7.76 -13.77
CA ILE A 114 15.29 9.05 -13.75
C ILE A 114 14.32 10.19 -13.40
N SER A 115 13.13 10.20 -14.01
CA SER A 115 12.11 11.22 -13.72
C SER A 115 11.58 11.17 -12.29
N SER A 116 11.45 9.97 -11.70
CA SER A 116 10.97 9.79 -10.31
C SER A 116 11.96 10.27 -9.25
N LEU A 117 13.25 10.37 -9.60
CA LEU A 117 14.33 10.79 -8.70
C LEU A 117 14.74 12.25 -8.89
N SER A 118 14.37 12.87 -10.01
CA SER A 118 14.57 14.29 -10.32
C SER A 118 13.76 15.17 -9.37
#